data_AF-A0A0D3R3R4-F1
#
_entry.id   AF-A0A0D3R3R4-F1
#
_cell.length_a   1.000
_cell.length_b   1.000
_cell.length_c   1.000
_cell.angle_alpha   90.00
_cell.angle_beta   90.00
_cell.angle_gamma   90.00
#
_symmetry.space_group_name_H-M   'P 1'
#
loop_
_entity.id
_entity.type
_entity.pdbx_description
1 polymer ?
#
loop_
_entity_poly.entity_id
_entity_poly.type
_entity_poly.pdbx_seq_one_letter_code
_entity_poly.pdbx_strand_id
1 'polypeptide(L)'
;SHSMRYFYTAMSRPGRGEPRFITVGYVDDTQFVRFDSDATSPRMAPRAPWIEQEGPEYWDRETQISKTNTDLPREPAHRAPLLQPERGRVSHLADDVWLRPGAGRAPPPRA
;
A
#
# COMPACT_ATOMS: atom_id res chain seq x y z
N SER A 1 1.91 21.20 -7.76
CA SER A 1 2.77 20.03 -7.53
C SER A 1 1.87 18.90 -7.08
N HIS A 2 2.06 17.68 -7.59
CA HIS A 2 1.32 16.50 -7.16
C HIS A 2 2.26 15.57 -6.39
N SER A 3 1.73 14.80 -5.45
CA SER A 3 2.53 13.85 -4.66
C SER A 3 1.85 12.49 -4.62
N MET A 4 2.64 11.42 -4.59
CA MET A 4 2.15 10.07 -4.33
C MET A 4 2.79 9.53 -3.07
N ARG A 5 1.99 8.88 -2.22
CA ARG A 5 2.41 8.41 -0.90
C ARG A 5 1.83 7.03 -0.62
N TYR A 6 2.68 6.10 -0.21
CA TYR A 6 2.28 4.83 0.37
C TYR A 6 2.56 4.81 1.87
N PHE A 7 1.61 4.26 2.61
CA PHE A 7 1.71 4.03 4.05
C PHE A 7 1.58 2.55 4.33
N TYR A 8 2.54 2.01 5.08
CA TYR A 8 2.57 0.62 5.51
C TYR A 8 2.40 0.58 7.03
N THR A 9 1.57 -0.32 7.52
CA THR A 9 1.32 -0.48 8.95
C THR A 9 1.28 -1.96 9.30
N ALA A 10 2.20 -2.39 10.16
CA ALA A 10 2.24 -3.73 10.73
C ALA A 10 1.82 -3.65 12.20
N MET A 11 0.81 -4.43 12.59
CA MET A 11 0.28 -4.50 13.95
C MET A 11 0.44 -5.91 14.50
N SER A 12 1.22 -6.06 15.57
CA SER A 12 1.30 -7.32 16.31
C SER A 12 -0.05 -7.65 16.95
N ARG A 13 -0.41 -8.94 16.95
CA ARG A 13 -1.67 -9.42 17.54
C ARG A 13 -1.39 -10.48 18.61
N PRO A 14 -1.20 -10.08 19.88
CA PRO A 14 -0.98 -11.03 20.97
C PRO A 14 -2.12 -12.05 21.02
N GLY A 15 -1.80 -13.34 20.89
CA GLY A 15 -2.77 -14.44 20.95
C GLY A 15 -3.56 -14.74 19.68
N ARG A 16 -3.32 -14.05 18.54
CA ARG A 16 -4.04 -14.27 17.27
C ARG A 16 -3.16 -14.64 16.06
N GLY A 17 -1.94 -15.14 16.29
CA GLY A 17 -1.06 -15.58 15.20
C GLY A 17 -0.36 -14.41 14.49
N GLU A 18 -0.36 -14.42 13.16
CA GLU A 18 0.42 -13.47 12.34
C GLU A 18 0.05 -11.99 12.53
N PRO A 19 1.02 -11.06 12.45
CA PRO A 19 0.75 -9.63 12.45
C PRO A 19 -0.24 -9.22 11.35
N ARG A 20 -1.10 -8.24 11.65
CA ARG A 20 -1.94 -7.62 10.62
C ARG A 20 -1.11 -6.57 9.87
N PHE A 21 -1.10 -6.65 8.56
CA PHE A 21 -0.39 -5.74 7.68
C PHE A 21 -1.39 -4.99 6.80
N ILE A 22 -1.23 -3.68 6.71
CA ILE A 22 -2.08 -2.80 5.90
C ILE A 22 -1.19 -1.91 5.04
N THR A 23 -1.49 -1.85 3.75
CA THR A 23 -0.92 -0.88 2.81
C THR A 23 -2.01 0.07 2.34
N VAL A 24 -1.71 1.36 2.28
CA VAL A 24 -2.61 2.38 1.70
C VAL A 24 -1.83 3.29 0.77
N GLY A 25 -2.33 3.49 -0.45
CA GLY A 25 -1.77 4.42 -1.43
C GLY A 25 -2.64 5.67 -1.61
N TYR A 26 -1.99 6.83 -1.66
CA TYR A 26 -2.59 8.14 -1.93
C TYR A 26 -1.93 8.81 -3.12
N VAL A 27 -2.74 9.45 -3.96
CA VAL A 27 -2.31 10.53 -4.86
C VAL A 27 -2.90 11.82 -4.30
N ASP A 28 -2.02 12.77 -3.99
CA ASP A 28 -2.31 13.94 -3.16
C ASP A 28 -2.98 13.50 -1.86
N ASP A 29 -4.24 13.88 -1.65
CA ASP A 29 -5.03 13.50 -0.47
C ASP A 29 -6.13 12.47 -0.81
N THR A 30 -6.13 11.94 -2.04
CA THR A 30 -7.08 10.92 -2.49
C THR A 30 -6.49 9.52 -2.36
N GLN A 31 -7.11 8.70 -1.52
CA GLN A 31 -6.77 7.28 -1.42
C GLN A 31 -7.19 6.56 -2.71
N PHE A 32 -6.27 5.81 -3.31
CA PHE A 32 -6.54 5.09 -4.55
C PHE A 32 -6.39 3.57 -4.44
N VAL A 33 -5.58 3.08 -3.51
CA VAL A 33 -5.43 1.63 -3.26
C VAL A 33 -5.38 1.29 -1.78
N ARG A 34 -5.79 0.07 -1.45
CA ARG A 34 -5.64 -0.52 -0.12
C ARG A 34 -5.43 -2.02 -0.18
N PHE A 35 -4.52 -2.51 0.66
CA PHE A 35 -4.35 -3.93 1.01
C PHE A 35 -4.57 -4.11 2.52
N ASP A 36 -5.15 -5.24 2.91
CA ASP A 36 -5.35 -5.63 4.32
C ASP A 36 -5.13 -7.14 4.46
N SER A 37 -4.10 -7.54 5.20
CA SER A 37 -3.74 -8.96 5.35
C SER A 37 -4.76 -9.76 6.19
N ASP A 38 -5.63 -9.07 6.93
CA ASP A 38 -6.66 -9.69 7.77
C ASP A 38 -8.00 -9.90 7.04
N ALA A 39 -8.08 -9.52 5.75
CA ALA A 39 -9.27 -9.80 4.95
C ALA A 39 -9.38 -11.29 4.62
N THR A 40 -10.61 -11.81 4.46
CA THR A 40 -10.86 -13.22 4.08
C THR A 40 -10.16 -13.62 2.78
N SER A 41 -9.97 -12.68 1.87
CA SER A 41 -9.18 -12.84 0.64
C SER A 41 -8.30 -11.61 0.46
N PRO A 42 -7.07 -11.61 1.02
CA PRO A 42 -6.17 -10.47 0.96
C PRO A 42 -5.76 -10.17 -0.48
N ARG A 43 -6.20 -9.02 -0.98
CA ARG A 43 -5.87 -8.49 -2.30
C ARG A 43 -5.75 -6.98 -2.27
N MET A 44 -4.94 -6.42 -3.17
CA MET A 44 -4.96 -5.00 -3.42
C MET A 44 -6.30 -4.62 -4.04
N ALA A 45 -6.93 -3.57 -3.52
CA ALA A 45 -8.26 -3.14 -3.96
C ALA A 45 -8.28 -1.67 -4.35
N PRO A 46 -9.02 -1.30 -5.42
CA PRO A 46 -9.23 0.09 -5.81
C PRO A 46 -10.01 0.84 -4.73
N ARG A 47 -9.71 2.13 -4.59
CA ARG A 47 -10.39 3.08 -3.69
C ARG A 47 -10.81 4.37 -4.37
N ALA A 48 -10.49 4.51 -5.65
CA ALA A 48 -10.95 5.61 -6.48
C ALA A 48 -11.33 5.09 -7.89
N PRO A 49 -12.30 5.68 -8.58
CA PRO A 49 -12.82 5.14 -9.85
C PRO A 49 -11.77 5.03 -10.97
N TRP A 50 -10.79 5.93 -11.00
CA TRP A 50 -9.80 6.03 -12.08
C TRP A 50 -8.75 4.92 -12.07
N ILE A 51 -8.59 4.18 -10.95
CA ILE A 51 -7.67 3.02 -10.92
C ILE A 51 -8.40 1.72 -11.29
N GLU A 52 -9.73 1.69 -11.27
CA GLU A 52 -10.53 0.49 -11.62
C GLU A 52 -10.33 0.03 -13.07
N GLN A 53 -9.87 0.93 -13.93
CA GLN A 53 -9.51 0.62 -15.32
C GLN A 53 -8.18 -0.14 -15.48
N GLU A 54 -7.42 -0.33 -14.39
CA GLU A 54 -6.26 -1.22 -14.42
C GLU A 54 -6.67 -2.67 -14.61
N GLY A 55 -5.91 -3.40 -15.42
CA GLY A 55 -6.16 -4.80 -15.74
C GLY A 55 -5.84 -5.75 -14.58
N PRO A 56 -6.29 -7.02 -14.66
CA PRO A 56 -6.00 -8.05 -13.67
C PRO A 56 -4.51 -8.20 -13.36
N GLU A 57 -3.64 -8.02 -14.35
CA GLU A 57 -2.19 -8.16 -14.21
C GLU A 57 -1.60 -7.14 -13.22
N TYR A 58 -2.12 -5.91 -13.23
CA TYR A 58 -1.75 -4.88 -12.25
C TYR A 58 -2.18 -5.32 -10.85
N TRP A 59 -3.44 -5.72 -10.69
CA TRP A 59 -4.00 -6.11 -9.41
C TRP A 59 -3.31 -7.32 -8.79
N ASP A 60 -2.97 -8.32 -9.61
CA ASP A 60 -2.25 -9.51 -9.18
C ASP A 60 -0.82 -9.14 -8.75
N ARG A 61 -0.12 -8.32 -9.53
CA ARG A 61 1.23 -7.84 -9.20
C ARG A 61 1.27 -7.06 -7.89
N GLU A 62 0.40 -6.06 -7.73
CA GLU A 62 0.34 -5.23 -6.51
C GLU A 62 -0.08 -6.04 -5.28
N THR A 63 -0.92 -7.07 -5.48
CA THR A 63 -1.27 -8.03 -4.43
C THR A 63 -0.06 -8.87 -4.01
N GLN A 64 0.72 -9.40 -4.96
CA GLN A 64 1.94 -10.15 -4.65
C GLN A 64 2.96 -9.28 -3.91
N ILE A 65 3.20 -8.05 -4.36
CA ILE A 65 4.10 -7.10 -3.68
C ILE A 65 3.65 -6.86 -2.23
N SER A 66 2.35 -6.66 -2.01
CA SER A 66 1.82 -6.41 -0.66
C SER A 66 1.92 -7.64 0.24
N LYS A 67 1.74 -8.84 -0.31
CA LYS A 67 1.95 -10.11 0.40
C LYS A 67 3.42 -10.30 0.78
N THR A 68 4.35 -10.11 -0.17
CA THR A 68 5.79 -10.17 0.13
C THR A 68 6.20 -9.18 1.24
N ASN A 69 5.64 -7.97 1.25
CA ASN A 69 5.91 -7.00 2.32
C ASN A 69 5.31 -7.40 3.68
N THR A 70 4.31 -8.29 3.69
CA THR A 70 3.79 -8.91 4.92
C THR A 70 4.80 -9.91 5.48
N ASP A 71 5.51 -10.62 4.60
CA ASP A 71 6.40 -11.74 4.93
C ASP A 71 7.87 -11.34 5.17
N LEU A 72 8.27 -10.09 4.85
CA LEU A 72 9.65 -9.64 5.07
C LEU A 72 9.98 -9.65 6.57
N PRO A 73 11.00 -10.41 7.02
CA PRO A 73 11.40 -10.43 8.41
C PRO A 73 11.90 -9.05 8.83
N ARG A 74 11.29 -8.54 9.91
CA ARG A 74 11.78 -7.34 10.61
C ARG A 74 13.20 -7.64 11.14
N GLU A 75 14.16 -6.79 10.78
CA GLU A 75 15.49 -6.74 11.41
C GLU A 75 15.41 -6.78 12.96
N PRO A 76 16.41 -7.33 13.67
CA PRO A 76 16.29 -7.66 15.09
C PRO A 76 16.19 -6.40 15.95
N ALA A 77 15.03 -6.22 16.58
CA ALA A 77 14.78 -5.15 17.53
C ALA A 77 15.49 -5.43 18.86
N HIS A 78 16.72 -4.91 19.03
CA HIS A 78 17.31 -4.75 20.36
C HIS A 78 17.09 -3.32 20.87
N ARG A 79 16.42 -3.24 22.04
CA ARG A 79 16.24 -2.06 22.92
C ARG A 79 15.37 -0.91 22.38
N ALA A 80 14.11 -0.87 22.83
CA ALA A 80 13.62 0.15 23.77
C ALA A 80 12.08 0.00 23.96
N PRO A 81 11.56 0.04 25.20
CA PRO A 81 10.12 0.07 25.43
C PRO A 81 9.58 1.49 25.18
N LEU A 82 8.35 1.56 24.66
CA LEU A 82 7.52 2.76 24.49
C LEU A 82 7.94 3.75 23.39
N LEU A 83 7.72 3.41 22.11
CA LEU A 83 7.56 4.41 21.05
C LEU A 83 6.50 3.95 20.04
N GLN A 84 5.37 4.68 20.05
CA GLN A 84 4.63 5.26 18.93
C GLN A 84 4.43 4.42 17.64
N PRO A 85 3.27 4.53 16.94
CA PRO A 85 3.13 3.95 15.61
C PRO A 85 4.09 4.67 14.65
N GLU A 86 5.29 4.12 14.52
CA GLU A 86 6.30 4.57 13.56
C GLU A 86 5.68 4.48 12.16
N ARG A 87 5.24 5.63 11.64
CA ARG A 87 4.90 5.86 10.24
C ARG A 87 6.18 5.69 9.43
N GLY A 88 6.55 4.46 9.13
CA GLY A 88 7.63 4.13 8.22
C GLY A 88 7.29 4.61 6.82
N ARG A 89 7.81 5.78 6.44
CA ARG A 89 7.80 6.25 5.04
C ARG A 89 8.80 5.37 4.29
N VAL A 90 8.30 4.36 3.60
CA VAL A 90 9.06 3.66 2.55
C VAL A 90 8.46 4.10 1.22
N SER A 91 9.18 4.95 0.49
CA SER A 91 8.83 5.28 -0.88
C SER A 91 9.28 4.11 -1.76
N HIS A 92 8.46 3.08 -1.92
CA HIS A 92 8.64 2.23 -3.10
C HIS A 92 8.05 2.99 -4.29
N LEU A 93 8.92 3.31 -5.26
CA LEU A 93 8.51 3.71 -6.60
C LEU A 93 7.77 2.52 -7.21
N ALA A 94 6.45 2.49 -7.04
CA ALA A 94 5.62 1.82 -8.01
C ALA A 94 5.89 2.52 -9.35
N ASP A 95 6.25 1.76 -10.38
CA ASP A 95 6.26 2.25 -11.75
C ASP A 95 4.83 2.65 -12.14
N ASP A 96 4.41 3.85 -11.74
CA ASP A 96 3.08 4.37 -11.98
C ASP A 96 3.06 5.10 -13.32
N VAL A 97 2.46 4.42 -14.29
CA VAL A 97 2.22 4.87 -15.67
C VAL A 97 1.51 6.24 -15.74
N TRP A 98 0.84 6.64 -14.66
CA TRP A 98 0.04 7.85 -14.49
C TRP A 98 0.86 9.13 -14.27
N LEU A 99 2.10 9.00 -13.79
CA LEU A 99 3.03 10.13 -13.68
C LEU A 99 3.75 10.41 -15.01
N ARG A 100 3.51 9.58 -16.05
CA ARG A 100 4.11 9.75 -17.38
C ARG A 100 3.20 10.61 -18.26
N PRO A 101 3.71 11.69 -18.88
CA PRO A 101 2.93 12.47 -19.84
C PRO A 101 2.42 11.60 -21.00
N GLY A 102 1.12 11.67 -21.32
CA GLY A 102 0.54 11.02 -22.50
C GLY A 102 -0.14 9.67 -22.28
N ALA A 103 -0.24 9.17 -21.05
CA ALA A 103 -1.11 8.03 -20.76
C ALA A 103 -2.58 8.44 -21.01
N GLY A 104 -3.18 7.94 -22.11
CA GLY A 104 -4.58 8.20 -22.52
C GLY A 104 -5.63 7.56 -21.61
N ARG A 105 -5.39 7.63 -20.31
CA ARG A 105 -6.20 7.06 -19.25
C ARG A 105 -6.66 8.20 -18.33
N ALA A 106 -7.82 8.09 -17.68
CA ALA A 106 -8.41 9.21 -16.94
C ALA A 106 -7.49 9.67 -15.79
N PRO A 107 -7.04 10.93 -15.74
CA PRO A 107 -6.13 11.39 -14.70
C PRO A 107 -6.79 11.32 -13.32
N PRO A 108 -6.01 11.12 -12.24
CA PRO A 108 -6.53 11.24 -10.88
C PRO A 108 -7.23 12.62 -10.72
N PRO A 109 -8.35 12.68 -9.98
CA PRO A 109 -9.06 13.93 -9.77
C PRO A 109 -8.08 14.94 -9.17
N ARG A 110 -7.97 16.11 -9.82
CA ARG A 110 -7.22 17.22 -9.27
C ARG A 110 -7.96 17.69 -8.02
N ALA A 111 -7.27 17.71 -6.89
CA ALA A 111 -7.71 18.45 -5.70
C ALA A 111 -7.70 19.96 -6.00
#